data_AF-I5B0W0-F1
#
_entry.id   AF-I5B0W0-F1
#
_cell.length_a   1.000
_cell.length_b   1.000
_cell.length_c   1.000
_cell.angle_alpha   90.00
_cell.angle_beta   90.00
_cell.angle_gamma   90.00
#
_symmetry.space_group_name_H-M   'P 1'
#
loop_
_entity.id
_entity.type
_entity.pdbx_description
1 polymer ?
#
loop_
_entity_poly.entity_id
_entity_poly.type
_entity_poly.pdbx_seq_one_letter_code
_entity_poly.pdbx_strand_id
1 'polypeptide(L)'
;MNLKPTCKSQYLAVHGEARQLLEQGYTKKSVFDYFVSQKKITMSYKAWVKIVDNYDQNSPFSRKKKTSTARKTIGQISSPQKGKFSHSNDPYPIEDATDSIVAEKEHEKPFNLIKKGE
;
A
#
# COMPACT_ATOMS: atom_id res chain seq x y z
N MET A 1 2.81 9.98 29.12
CA MET A 1 2.83 9.17 27.89
C MET A 1 3.94 9.73 27.00
N ASN A 2 4.99 8.95 26.70
CA ASN A 2 6.06 9.38 25.78
C ASN A 2 5.61 9.16 24.33
N LEU A 3 4.84 10.11 23.78
CA LEU A 3 4.40 10.05 22.40
C LEU A 3 5.59 10.32 21.47
N LYS A 4 5.89 9.38 20.57
CA LYS A 4 6.92 9.60 19.55
C LYS A 4 6.49 10.76 18.65
N PRO A 5 7.36 11.76 18.40
CA PRO A 5 6.99 12.91 17.60
C PRO A 5 6.73 12.49 16.15
N THR A 6 5.63 12.99 15.58
CA THR A 6 5.27 12.76 14.17
C THR A 6 6.31 13.39 13.22
N CYS A 7 6.40 12.91 11.98
CA CYS A 7 7.30 13.51 10.98
C CYS A 7 6.98 15.00 10.75
N LYS A 8 5.69 15.38 10.75
CA LYS A 8 5.28 16.79 10.58
C LYS A 8 5.74 17.67 11.75
N SER A 9 5.57 17.20 12.99
CA SER A 9 6.01 17.95 14.17
C SER A 9 7.53 18.10 14.23
N GLN A 10 8.28 17.06 13.85
CA GLN A 10 9.74 17.14 13.73
C GLN A 10 10.17 18.18 12.68
N TYR A 11 9.50 18.22 11.52
CA TYR A 11 9.79 19.22 10.48
C TYR A 11 9.45 20.64 10.94
N LEU A 12 8.31 20.84 11.61
CA LEU A 12 7.91 22.15 12.12
C LEU A 12 8.94 22.76 13.07
N ALA A 13 9.62 21.92 13.87
CA ALA A 13 10.68 22.36 14.76
C ALA A 13 11.92 22.90 14.03
N VAL A 14 12.17 22.46 12.78
CA VAL A 14 13.34 22.87 11.98
C VAL A 14 12.97 23.71 10.76
N HIS A 15 11.70 24.02 10.56
CA HIS A 15 11.18 24.64 9.33
C HIS A 15 11.83 25.99 9.02
N GLY A 16 12.04 26.85 10.02
CA GLY A 16 12.68 28.15 9.84
C GLY A 16 14.10 28.02 9.28
N GLU A 17 14.94 27.24 9.96
CA GLU A 17 16.31 26.96 9.54
C GLU A 17 16.34 26.26 8.17
N ALA A 18 15.47 25.26 7.98
CA ALA A 18 15.38 24.51 6.73
C ALA A 18 15.06 25.41 5.55
N ARG A 19 14.07 26.30 5.71
CA ARG A 19 13.66 27.24 4.67
C ARG A 19 14.76 28.23 4.33
N GLN A 20 15.45 28.77 5.34
CA GLN A 20 16.57 29.67 5.14
C GLN A 20 17.70 29.00 4.35
N LEU A 21 18.06 27.75 4.68
CA LEU A 21 19.08 27.00 3.94
C LEU A 21 18.64 26.69 2.50
N LEU A 22 17.35 26.39 2.29
CA LEU A 22 16.82 26.18 0.94
C LEU A 22 16.82 27.47 0.11
N GLU A 23 16.48 28.61 0.72
CA GLU A 23 16.53 29.94 0.08
C GLU A 23 17.96 30.37 -0.26
N GLN A 24 18.95 29.94 0.55
CA GLN A 24 20.37 30.12 0.25
C GLN A 24 20.89 29.23 -0.90
N GLY A 25 20.06 28.34 -1.44
CA GLY A 25 20.40 27.48 -2.58
C GLY A 25 20.97 26.11 -2.22
N TYR A 26 20.97 25.73 -0.93
CA TYR A 26 21.39 24.38 -0.54
C TYR A 26 20.40 23.32 -1.04
N THR A 27 20.92 22.14 -1.38
CA THR A 27 20.06 21.04 -1.85
C THR A 27 19.25 20.44 -0.70
N LYS A 28 18.05 19.95 -1.00
CA LYS A 28 17.18 19.27 -0.02
C LYS A 28 17.88 18.11 0.70
N LYS A 29 18.82 17.43 0.03
CA LYS A 29 19.63 16.35 0.61
C LYS A 29 20.64 16.88 1.61
N SER A 30 21.39 17.91 1.25
CA SER A 30 22.37 18.54 2.16
C SER A 30 21.71 19.06 3.44
N VAL A 31 20.56 19.70 3.30
CA VAL A 31 19.77 20.20 4.43
C VAL A 31 19.26 19.05 5.30
N PHE A 32 18.79 17.96 4.69
CA PHE A 32 18.40 16.76 5.42
C PHE A 32 19.56 16.14 6.21
N ASP A 33 20.69 15.92 5.55
CA ASP A 33 21.87 15.30 6.16
C ASP A 33 22.37 16.14 7.35
N TYR A 34 22.33 17.47 7.23
CA TYR A 34 22.62 18.40 8.32
C TYR A 34 21.69 18.22 9.53
N PHE A 35 20.37 18.13 9.33
CA PHE A 35 19.44 17.94 10.45
C PHE A 35 19.50 16.55 11.07
N VAL A 36 19.87 15.53 10.29
CA VAL A 36 20.12 14.17 10.80
C VAL A 36 21.39 14.15 11.64
N SER A 37 22.48 14.78 11.20
CA SER A 37 23.74 14.83 11.96
C SER A 37 23.58 15.55 13.30
N GLN A 38 22.74 16.59 13.34
CA GLN A 38 22.36 17.31 14.56
C GLN A 38 21.32 16.57 15.42
N LYS A 39 20.89 15.36 15.01
CA LYS A 39 19.84 14.57 15.66
C LYS A 39 18.52 15.33 15.86
N LYS A 40 18.26 16.39 15.08
CA LYS A 40 17.02 17.18 15.15
C LYS A 40 15.85 16.45 14.48
N ILE A 41 16.14 15.63 13.48
CA ILE A 41 15.13 14.81 12.78
C ILE A 41 15.53 13.34 12.79
N THR A 42 14.52 12.47 12.86
CA THR A 42 14.67 11.00 12.80
C THR A 42 13.88 10.40 11.64
N MET A 43 13.18 11.23 10.87
CA MET A 43 12.39 10.79 9.73
C MET A 43 13.25 10.36 8.54
N SER A 44 12.70 9.52 7.67
CA SER A 44 13.36 9.14 6.42
C SER A 44 13.47 10.32 5.44
N TYR A 45 14.48 10.29 4.56
CA TYR A 45 14.65 11.28 3.49
C TYR A 45 13.41 11.40 2.59
N LYS A 46 12.73 10.28 2.29
CA LYS A 46 11.48 10.31 1.49
C LYS A 46 10.36 11.08 2.19
N ALA A 47 10.27 10.98 3.52
CA ALA A 47 9.30 11.74 4.31
C ALA A 47 9.66 13.23 4.34
N TRP A 48 10.95 13.53 4.49
CA TRP A 48 11.48 14.90 4.42
C TRP A 48 11.11 15.59 3.11
N VAL A 49 11.44 14.99 1.96
CA VAL A 49 11.15 15.57 0.64
C VAL A 49 9.66 15.81 0.46
N LYS A 50 8.81 14.85 0.86
CA LYS A 50 7.35 15.01 0.78
C LYS A 50 6.84 16.20 1.60
N ILE A 51 7.37 16.41 2.81
CA ILE A 51 6.96 17.52 3.67
C ILE A 51 7.45 18.84 3.10
N VAL A 52 8.71 18.92 2.65
CA VAL A 52 9.26 20.12 2.01
C VAL A 52 8.44 20.52 0.79
N ASP A 53 8.05 19.55 -0.05
CA ASP A 53 7.30 19.82 -1.29
C ASP A 53 5.82 20.16 -1.06
N ASN A 54 5.23 19.72 0.06
CA ASN A 54 3.80 19.86 0.34
C ASN A 54 3.54 20.54 1.68
N TYR A 55 4.43 21.45 2.10
CA TYR A 55 4.35 22.08 3.42
C TYR A 55 3.01 22.79 3.67
N ASP A 56 2.49 23.49 2.65
CA ASP A 56 1.22 24.24 2.74
C ASP A 56 -0.02 23.33 2.87
N GLN A 57 0.13 22.02 2.65
CA GLN A 57 -0.99 21.09 2.81
C GLN A 57 -1.18 20.73 4.29
N ASN A 58 -2.43 20.79 4.74
CA ASN A 58 -2.82 20.37 6.09
C ASN A 58 -2.33 18.95 6.43
N SER A 59 -2.26 18.05 5.43
CA SER A 59 -1.69 16.70 5.59
C SER A 59 -0.76 16.35 4.43
N PRO A 60 0.58 16.50 4.58
CA PRO A 60 1.57 16.25 3.53
C PRO A 60 1.71 14.76 3.16
N PHE A 61 1.13 13.87 3.97
CA PHE A 61 1.09 12.43 3.71
C PHE A 61 -0.30 11.93 3.29
N SER A 62 -1.30 12.81 3.24
CA SER A 62 -2.62 12.40 2.80
C SER A 62 -2.54 11.90 1.37
N ARG A 63 -3.01 10.67 1.13
CA ARG A 63 -3.25 10.22 -0.23
C ARG A 63 -4.33 11.16 -0.76
N LYS A 64 -4.02 11.97 -1.78
CA LYS A 64 -5.06 12.69 -2.53
C LYS A 64 -6.14 11.65 -2.81
N LYS A 65 -7.32 11.81 -2.20
CA LYS A 65 -8.47 10.96 -2.52
C LYS A 65 -8.59 11.12 -4.03
N LYS A 66 -8.29 10.06 -4.78
CA LYS A 66 -8.69 10.01 -6.18
C LYS A 66 -10.20 10.17 -6.07
N THR A 67 -10.68 11.38 -6.31
CA THR A 67 -12.08 11.58 -6.63
C THR A 67 -12.30 10.56 -7.72
N SER A 68 -13.08 9.53 -7.42
CA SER A 68 -13.48 8.55 -8.41
C SER A 68 -14.15 9.38 -9.48
N THR A 69 -13.40 9.73 -10.52
CA THR A 69 -13.92 10.38 -11.72
C THR A 69 -15.17 9.58 -12.05
N ALA A 70 -16.30 10.29 -12.02
CA ALA A 70 -17.66 9.77 -12.10
C ALA A 70 -17.66 8.39 -12.74
N ARG A 71 -18.12 7.37 -12.00
CA ARG A 71 -18.50 6.09 -12.56
C ARG A 71 -19.43 6.44 -13.72
N LYS A 72 -18.89 6.49 -14.94
CA LYS A 72 -19.69 6.65 -16.14
C LYS A 72 -20.72 5.56 -16.01
N THR A 73 -21.98 5.95 -15.95
CA THR A 73 -23.13 5.07 -16.10
C THR A 73 -22.98 4.45 -17.48
N ILE A 74 -22.13 3.42 -17.58
CA ILE A 74 -22.18 2.45 -18.64
C ILE A 74 -23.60 1.93 -18.56
N GLY A 75 -24.32 2.10 -19.66
CA GLY A 75 -25.75 1.87 -19.78
C GLY A 75 -26.18 0.67 -18.95
N GLN A 76 -27.32 0.85 -18.31
CA GLN A 76 -28.09 -0.19 -17.66
C GLN A 76 -28.48 -1.24 -18.70
N ILE A 77 -27.53 -2.08 -19.10
CA ILE A 77 -27.80 -3.31 -19.81
C ILE A 77 -28.30 -4.25 -18.72
N SER A 78 -29.54 -4.69 -18.84
CA SER A 78 -30.13 -5.75 -18.03
C SER A 78 -29.16 -6.93 -18.01
N SER A 79 -28.40 -7.06 -16.93
CA SER A 79 -27.64 -8.28 -16.69
C SER A 79 -28.64 -9.44 -16.62
N PRO A 80 -28.41 -10.58 -17.30
CA PRO A 80 -29.24 -11.75 -17.10
C PRO A 80 -29.23 -12.05 -15.60
N GLN A 81 -30.43 -12.19 -15.02
CA GLN A 81 -30.60 -12.47 -13.60
C GLN A 81 -29.71 -13.64 -13.24
N LYS A 82 -28.79 -13.44 -12.29
CA LYS A 82 -28.07 -14.56 -11.67
C LYS A 82 -29.14 -15.46 -11.08
N GLY A 83 -29.34 -16.63 -11.70
CA GLY A 83 -30.28 -17.63 -11.23
C GLY A 83 -30.02 -17.91 -9.76
N LYS A 84 -31.06 -17.83 -8.93
CA LYS A 84 -30.97 -18.33 -7.56
C LYS A 84 -30.71 -19.83 -7.66
N PHE A 85 -29.74 -20.33 -6.90
CA PHE A 85 -29.51 -21.76 -6.80
C PHE A 85 -30.77 -22.42 -6.20
N SER A 86 -31.48 -23.19 -7.01
CA SER A 86 -32.62 -23.98 -6.58
C SER A 86 -32.14 -25.38 -6.19
N HIS A 87 -32.36 -25.77 -4.94
CA HIS A 87 -32.22 -27.17 -4.56
C HIS A 87 -33.39 -27.94 -5.18
N SER A 88 -33.14 -28.81 -6.16
CA SER A 88 -34.12 -29.84 -6.50
C SER A 88 -34.20 -30.83 -5.34
N ASN A 89 -35.43 -31.24 -4.99
CA ASN A 89 -35.70 -32.28 -4.01
C ASN A 89 -35.93 -33.64 -4.68
N ASP A 90 -35.62 -33.76 -5.97
CA ASP A 90 -35.73 -35.04 -6.67
C ASP A 90 -34.75 -36.04 -6.06
N PRO A 91 -35.19 -37.27 -5.76
CA PRO A 91 -34.29 -38.32 -5.30
C PRO A 91 -33.23 -38.57 -6.38
N TYR A 92 -31.97 -38.65 -5.97
CA TYR A 92 -30.87 -38.95 -6.88
C TYR A 92 -31.10 -40.30 -7.56
N PRO A 93 -30.79 -40.44 -8.87
CA PRO A 93 -30.69 -41.74 -9.51
C PRO A 93 -29.69 -42.59 -8.73
N ILE A 94 -30.13 -43.72 -8.21
CA ILE A 94 -29.26 -44.72 -7.61
C ILE A 94 -28.67 -45.49 -8.79
N GLU A 95 -27.60 -44.93 -9.36
CA GLU A 95 -26.76 -45.63 -10.32
C GLU A 95 -25.52 -46.09 -9.55
N ASP A 96 -25.28 -47.39 -9.63
CA ASP A 96 -24.40 -48.16 -8.77
C ASP A 96 -23.06 -47.48 -8.50
N ALA A 97 -22.69 -47.48 -7.21
CA ALA A 97 -21.44 -46.96 -6.69
C ALA A 97 -20.24 -47.50 -7.47
N THR A 98 -19.71 -46.67 -8.36
CA THR A 98 -18.36 -46.84 -8.90
C THR A 98 -17.53 -45.70 -8.35
N ASP A 99 -16.85 -45.98 -7.22
CA ASP A 99 -15.84 -45.09 -6.64
C ASP A 99 -14.81 -44.76 -7.72
N SER A 100 -14.91 -43.55 -8.26
CA SER A 100 -13.98 -43.05 -9.27
C SER A 100 -12.69 -42.64 -8.55
N ILE A 101 -11.72 -43.55 -8.54
CA ILE A 101 -10.36 -43.32 -8.07
C ILE A 101 -9.77 -42.11 -8.81
N VAL A 102 -9.56 -41.01 -8.09
CA VAL A 102 -8.88 -39.82 -8.61
C VAL A 102 -7.38 -40.15 -8.71
N ALA A 103 -6.87 -40.25 -9.94
CA ALA A 103 -5.43 -40.36 -10.17
C ALA A 103 -4.74 -39.01 -9.84
N GLU A 104 -3.92 -38.99 -8.79
CA GLU A 104 -3.08 -37.85 -8.44
C GLU A 104 -2.05 -37.62 -9.56
N LYS A 105 -2.12 -36.46 -10.23
CA LYS A 105 -1.11 -36.04 -11.20
C LYS A 105 0.12 -35.50 -10.45
N GLU A 106 1.14 -36.34 -10.33
CA GLU A 106 2.50 -35.98 -9.91
C GLU A 106 3.14 -34.99 -10.91
N HIS A 107 2.97 -33.69 -10.69
CA HIS A 107 3.80 -32.68 -11.35
C HIS A 107 3.99 -31.45 -10.45
N GLU A 108 4.57 -31.65 -9.26
CA GLU A 108 5.19 -30.55 -8.52
C GLU A 108 6.69 -30.48 -8.87
N LYS A 109 7.11 -29.32 -9.39
CA LYS A 109 8.52 -29.02 -9.68
C LYS A 109 9.31 -28.99 -8.36
N PRO A 110 10.56 -29.51 -8.31
CA PRO A 110 11.34 -29.49 -7.09
C PRO A 110 11.62 -28.05 -6.64
N PHE A 111 11.30 -27.74 -5.39
CA PHE A 111 11.75 -26.51 -4.75
C PHE A 111 13.24 -26.66 -4.41
N ASN A 112 14.08 -25.71 -4.84
CA ASN A 112 15.48 -25.69 -4.44
C ASN A 112 15.64 -24.78 -3.21
N LEU A 113 16.00 -25.39 -2.08
CA LEU A 113 16.28 -24.68 -0.84
C LEU A 113 17.70 -24.10 -0.88
N ILE A 114 17.82 -22.76 -0.91
CA ILE A 114 19.13 -22.09 -0.89
C ILE A 114 19.66 -22.11 0.56
N LYS A 115 20.80 -22.80 0.78
CA LYS A 115 21.53 -22.74 2.06
C LYS A 115 22.06 -21.32 2.29
N LYS A 116 21.90 -20.79 3.51
CA LYS A 116 22.64 -19.60 3.94
C LYS A 116 24.10 -19.99 4.19
N GLY A 117 25.00 -19.17 3.65
CA GLY A 117 26.45 -19.34 3.74
C GLY A 117 26.98 -19.30 5.16
N GLU A 118 28.16 -19.92 5.28
CA GLU A 118 29.00 -20.16 6.46
C GLU A 118 29.36 -18.88 7.24
#